data_AF-A0A952ZVL8-F1
#
_entry.id   AF-A0A952ZVL8-F1
#
_cell.length_a   1.000
_cell.length_b   1.000
_cell.length_c   1.000
_cell.angle_alpha   90.00
_cell.angle_beta   90.00
_cell.angle_gamma   90.00
#
_symmetry.space_group_name_H-M   'P 1'
#
loop_
_entity.id
_entity.type
_entity.pdbx_description
1 polymer ?
#
loop_
_entity_poly.entity_id
_entity_poly.type
_entity_poly.pdbx_seq_one_letter_code
_entity_poly.pdbx_strand_id
1 'polypeptide(L)'
;MKPTNTLLLAAGLLVVAPVLSAQAPAESATVTRGRYLVENVIGCADCHSARDQRGQIIPEKHLMGAPLPFAPTVPMPAWGAVTPAIVDLPGYTDAQAVTLFTTGVKPDGSMPRPPMPQFRLNEEDARAVVAYLRALKK
;
A
#
# COMPACT_ATOMS: atom_id res chain seq x y z
N MET A 1 37.30 -6.36 -75.55
CA MET A 1 37.89 -6.45 -74.20
C MET A 1 37.57 -5.19 -73.41
N LYS A 2 36.57 -5.24 -72.51
CA LYS A 2 36.35 -4.31 -71.38
C LYS A 2 35.61 -5.13 -70.30
N PRO A 3 36.06 -5.15 -69.04
CA PRO A 3 35.45 -6.01 -68.02
C PRO A 3 34.17 -5.36 -67.47
N THR A 4 33.09 -6.13 -67.47
CA THR A 4 31.82 -5.82 -66.80
C THR A 4 31.99 -6.04 -65.30
N ASN A 5 31.85 -4.98 -64.51
CA ASN A 5 31.91 -5.06 -63.05
C ASN A 5 30.50 -5.29 -62.51
N THR A 6 30.19 -6.53 -62.15
CA THR A 6 28.90 -6.91 -61.54
C THR A 6 28.89 -6.47 -60.07
N LEU A 7 28.23 -5.35 -59.76
CA LEU A 7 27.90 -5.00 -58.38
C LEU A 7 26.72 -5.86 -57.91
N LEU A 8 26.99 -6.82 -57.03
CA LEU A 8 25.98 -7.50 -56.23
C LEU A 8 25.53 -6.56 -55.09
N LEU A 9 24.35 -5.93 -55.23
CA LEU A 9 23.67 -5.32 -54.09
C LEU A 9 23.01 -6.44 -53.26
N ALA A 10 23.65 -6.80 -52.15
CA ALA A 10 22.99 -7.59 -51.12
C ALA A 10 22.01 -6.69 -50.36
N ALA A 11 20.71 -6.81 -50.66
CA ALA A 11 19.65 -6.20 -49.88
C ALA A 11 19.56 -6.94 -48.53
N GLY A 12 20.16 -6.38 -47.49
CA GLY A 12 20.02 -6.85 -46.12
C GLY A 12 18.59 -6.61 -45.63
N LEU A 13 17.81 -7.68 -45.50
CA LEU A 13 16.47 -7.64 -44.92
C LEU A 13 16.62 -7.36 -43.42
N LEU A 14 16.38 -6.11 -43.01
CA LEU A 14 16.38 -5.71 -41.61
C LEU A 14 15.14 -6.30 -40.94
N VAL A 15 15.30 -7.44 -40.27
CA VAL A 15 14.22 -8.05 -39.47
C VAL A 15 14.05 -7.21 -38.20
N VAL A 16 13.06 -6.31 -38.20
CA VAL A 16 12.63 -5.59 -37.00
C VAL A 16 11.80 -6.55 -36.16
N ALA A 17 12.45 -7.25 -35.22
CA ALA A 17 11.73 -8.04 -34.23
C ALA A 17 10.95 -7.09 -33.29
N PRO A 18 9.65 -7.33 -33.04
CA PRO A 18 8.91 -6.53 -32.08
C PRO A 18 9.50 -6.79 -30.70
N VAL A 19 10.11 -5.76 -30.12
CA VAL A 19 10.51 -5.77 -28.72
C VAL A 19 9.21 -5.68 -27.92
N LEU A 20 8.70 -6.83 -27.48
CA LEU A 20 7.54 -6.89 -26.59
C LEU A 20 7.98 -6.31 -25.25
N SER A 21 7.74 -5.02 -25.03
CA SER A 21 7.93 -4.40 -23.72
C SER A 21 7.03 -5.11 -22.73
N ALA A 22 7.62 -5.88 -21.81
CA ALA A 22 6.93 -6.39 -20.65
C ALA A 22 6.50 -5.20 -19.78
N GLN A 23 5.27 -4.74 -19.94
CA GLN A 23 4.66 -3.83 -18.99
C GLN A 23 4.44 -4.61 -17.70
N ALA A 24 4.92 -4.06 -16.57
CA ALA A 24 4.55 -4.56 -15.26
C ALA A 24 3.01 -4.64 -15.17
N PRO A 25 2.44 -5.68 -14.55
CA PRO A 25 1.00 -5.80 -14.45
C PRO A 25 0.43 -4.54 -13.82
N ALA A 26 -0.55 -3.93 -14.49
CA ALA A 26 -1.22 -2.75 -13.99
C ALA A 26 -1.86 -3.07 -12.62
N GLU A 27 -1.60 -2.23 -11.63
CA GLU A 27 -2.24 -2.29 -10.32
C GLU A 27 -3.77 -2.18 -10.50
N SER A 28 -4.54 -3.00 -9.79
CA SER A 28 -6.00 -2.96 -9.95
C SER A 28 -6.56 -1.61 -9.48
N ALA A 29 -7.69 -1.20 -10.06
CA ALA A 29 -8.37 0.03 -9.66
C ALA A 29 -8.73 0.02 -8.16
N THR A 30 -9.06 -1.14 -7.61
CA THR A 30 -9.36 -1.33 -6.19
C THR A 30 -8.15 -1.06 -5.30
N VAL A 31 -6.98 -1.60 -5.64
CA VAL A 31 -5.74 -1.36 -4.88
C VAL A 31 -5.32 0.11 -5.00
N THR A 32 -5.47 0.70 -6.19
CA THR A 32 -5.20 2.13 -6.41
C THR A 32 -6.10 3.03 -5.54
N ARG A 33 -7.40 2.72 -5.45
CA ARG A 33 -8.34 3.42 -4.55
C ARG A 33 -7.96 3.23 -3.09
N GLY A 34 -7.59 2.01 -2.70
CA GLY A 34 -7.13 1.69 -1.35
C GLY A 34 -5.90 2.49 -0.94
N ARG A 35 -4.90 2.58 -1.83
CA ARG A 35 -3.72 3.42 -1.63
C ARG A 35 -4.10 4.87 -1.40
N TYR A 36 -4.98 5.42 -2.25
CA TYR A 36 -5.42 6.80 -2.09
C TYR A 36 -6.04 7.05 -0.71
N LEU A 37 -6.93 6.15 -0.27
CA LEU A 37 -7.58 6.24 1.04
C LEU A 37 -6.57 6.13 2.18
N VAL A 38 -5.70 5.12 2.16
CA VAL A 38 -4.74 4.85 3.24
C VAL A 38 -3.69 5.95 3.38
N GLU A 39 -3.14 6.42 2.25
CA GLU A 39 -2.04 7.39 2.24
C GLU A 39 -2.50 8.84 2.37
N ASN A 40 -3.66 9.20 1.82
CA ASN A 40 -4.03 10.62 1.64
C ASN A 40 -5.31 11.05 2.37
N VAL A 41 -6.27 10.14 2.58
CA VAL A 41 -7.56 10.49 3.19
C VAL A 41 -7.59 10.13 4.67
N ILE A 42 -7.16 8.91 4.99
CA ILE A 42 -7.21 8.36 6.34
C ILE A 42 -5.91 8.67 7.11
N GLY A 43 -4.77 8.71 6.41
CA GLY A 43 -3.47 8.98 7.04
C GLY A 43 -3.00 7.85 7.94
N CYS A 44 -3.19 6.58 7.54
CA CYS A 44 -2.81 5.43 8.38
C CYS A 44 -1.33 5.47 8.77
N ALA A 45 -0.49 5.97 7.86
CA ALA A 45 0.94 6.08 8.05
C ALA A 45 1.35 7.07 9.15
N ASP A 46 0.46 7.98 9.55
CA ASP A 46 0.76 8.96 10.60
C ASP A 46 1.00 8.32 11.97
N CYS A 47 0.28 7.23 12.23
CA CYS A 47 0.37 6.47 13.47
C CYS A 47 1.07 5.12 13.28
N HIS A 48 0.97 4.50 12.10
CA HIS A 48 1.49 3.14 11.86
C HIS A 48 2.87 3.11 11.18
N SER A 49 3.59 4.22 11.06
CA SER A 49 4.95 4.21 10.49
C SER A 49 5.98 4.81 11.45
N ALA A 50 7.18 4.24 11.46
CA ALA A 50 8.29 4.81 12.23
C ALA A 50 8.80 6.10 11.56
N ARG A 51 9.28 7.03 12.39
CA ARG A 51 9.80 8.32 11.94
C ARG A 51 11.26 8.51 12.34
N ASP A 52 12.00 9.25 11.51
CA ASP A 52 13.37 9.64 11.79
C ASP A 52 13.45 10.81 12.79
N GLN A 53 14.66 11.28 13.09
CA GLN A 53 14.87 12.40 14.02
C GLN A 53 14.29 13.74 13.53
N ARG A 54 13.95 13.85 12.25
CA ARG A 54 13.31 15.02 11.63
C ARG A 54 11.79 14.87 11.54
N GLY A 55 11.24 13.78 12.11
CA GLY A 55 9.82 13.47 12.08
C GLY A 55 9.32 12.95 10.73
N GLN A 56 10.20 12.62 9.79
CA GLN A 56 9.81 12.07 8.49
C GLN A 56 9.59 10.56 8.59
N ILE A 57 8.62 10.03 7.86
CA ILE A 57 8.42 8.57 7.79
C ILE A 57 9.68 7.94 7.21
N ILE A 58 10.20 6.91 7.89
CA ILE A 58 11.28 6.06 7.38
C ILE A 58 10.64 5.13 6.33
N PRO A 59 11.00 5.23 5.04
CA PRO A 59 10.31 4.50 3.97
C PRO A 59 10.26 2.99 4.20
N GLU A 60 11.35 2.39 4.71
CA GLU A 60 11.47 0.95 4.99
C GLU A 60 10.63 0.50 6.20
N LYS A 61 10.02 1.45 6.92
CA LYS A 61 9.17 1.23 8.10
C LYS A 61 7.76 1.79 7.89
N HIS A 62 7.39 2.11 6.65
CA HIS A 62 6.04 2.52 6.28
C HIS A 62 5.03 1.42 6.65
N LEU A 63 4.02 1.78 7.45
CA LEU A 63 2.95 0.89 7.93
C LEU A 63 3.41 -0.34 8.74
N MET A 64 4.65 -0.33 9.24
CA MET A 64 5.25 -1.40 10.06
C MET A 64 4.97 -1.28 11.56
N GLY A 65 4.18 -0.29 11.98
CA GLY A 65 3.93 0.04 13.38
C GLY A 65 5.09 0.83 13.99
N ALA A 66 4.77 1.61 15.03
CA ALA A 66 5.75 2.39 15.76
C ALA A 66 5.22 2.82 17.15
N PRO A 67 6.10 3.18 18.08
CA PRO A 67 5.72 4.03 19.20
C PRO A 67 5.13 5.35 18.67
N LEU A 68 4.03 5.81 19.27
CA LEU A 68 3.47 7.11 18.93
C LEU A 68 4.40 8.23 19.41
N PRO A 69 4.61 9.29 18.60
CA PRO A 69 5.44 10.43 18.99
C PRO A 69 4.72 11.40 19.94
N PHE A 70 3.53 11.03 20.43
CA PHE A 70 2.71 11.82 21.32
C PHE A 70 2.01 10.94 22.35
N ALA A 71 1.60 11.56 23.45
CA ALA A 71 0.88 10.96 24.55
C ALA A 71 -0.28 11.88 24.96
N PRO A 72 -1.35 11.34 25.57
CA PRO A 72 -2.45 12.14 26.06
C PRO A 72 -1.97 13.05 27.20
N THR A 73 -2.45 14.28 27.23
CA THR A 73 -2.14 15.28 28.29
C THR A 73 -3.00 15.09 29.54
N VAL A 74 -4.01 14.22 29.46
CA VAL A 74 -4.90 13.85 30.56
C VAL A 74 -4.90 12.32 30.70
N PRO A 75 -5.25 11.76 31.88
CA PRO A 75 -5.36 10.32 32.04
C PRO A 75 -6.33 9.72 31.00
N MET A 76 -5.81 8.82 30.18
CA MET A 76 -6.59 8.10 29.17
C MET A 76 -6.34 6.60 29.33
N PRO A 77 -7.26 5.87 30.00
CA PRO A 77 -7.15 4.43 30.14
C PRO A 77 -7.00 3.74 28.79
N ALA A 78 -6.23 2.64 28.76
CA ALA A 78 -6.01 1.80 27.58
C ALA A 78 -5.35 2.48 26.36
N TRP A 79 -4.67 3.61 26.53
CA TRP A 79 -3.90 4.26 25.46
C TRP A 79 -2.96 3.30 24.71
N GLY A 80 -3.04 3.33 23.38
CA GLY A 80 -2.19 2.61 22.45
C GLY A 80 -0.88 3.35 22.19
N ALA A 81 0.03 3.34 23.17
CA ALA A 81 1.34 3.98 23.03
C ALA A 81 2.20 3.42 21.88
N VAL A 82 1.93 2.19 21.45
CA VAL A 82 2.61 1.51 20.34
C VAL A 82 1.56 0.96 19.37
N THR A 83 1.68 1.33 18.10
CA THR A 83 0.81 0.84 17.02
C THR A 83 1.40 -0.42 16.38
N PRO A 84 0.56 -1.38 15.96
CA PRO A 84 1.04 -2.59 15.28
C PRO A 84 1.40 -2.32 13.81
N ALA A 85 2.17 -3.23 13.22
CA ALA A 85 2.27 -3.33 11.76
C ALA A 85 0.89 -3.66 11.16
N ILE A 86 0.52 -2.97 10.09
CA ILE A 86 -0.75 -3.20 9.38
C ILE A 86 -0.56 -3.71 7.95
N VAL A 87 0.69 -3.77 7.48
CA VAL A 87 1.03 -4.47 6.23
C VAL A 87 0.64 -5.94 6.34
N ASP A 88 -0.08 -6.38 5.31
CA ASP A 88 -0.72 -7.69 5.22
C ASP A 88 -1.65 -8.01 6.41
N LEU A 89 -2.25 -6.98 7.02
CA LEU A 89 -3.30 -7.10 8.05
C LEU A 89 -3.13 -8.30 9.01
N PRO A 90 -2.04 -8.34 9.80
CA PRO A 90 -1.68 -9.54 10.56
C PRO A 90 -2.77 -9.89 11.57
N GLY A 91 -3.24 -11.15 11.56
CA GLY A 91 -4.26 -11.63 12.48
C GLY A 91 -5.70 -11.27 12.13
N TYR A 92 -5.94 -10.66 10.95
CA TYR A 92 -7.28 -10.41 10.43
C TYR A 92 -7.51 -11.23 9.16
N THR A 93 -8.72 -11.76 9.00
CA THR A 93 -9.22 -12.13 7.66
C THR A 93 -9.72 -10.87 6.93
N ASP A 94 -9.89 -10.95 5.62
CA ASP A 94 -10.41 -9.81 4.85
C ASP A 94 -11.80 -9.39 5.30
N ALA A 95 -12.70 -10.34 5.58
CA ALA A 95 -14.03 -10.04 6.10
C ALA A 95 -13.99 -9.36 7.47
N GLN A 96 -13.09 -9.80 8.35
CA GLN A 96 -12.88 -9.17 9.66
C GLN A 96 -12.34 -7.75 9.54
N ALA A 97 -11.39 -7.52 8.64
CA ALA A 97 -10.83 -6.19 8.39
C ALA A 97 -11.87 -5.25 7.76
N VAL A 98 -12.68 -5.74 6.81
CA VAL A 98 -13.80 -4.98 6.26
C VAL A 98 -14.77 -4.59 7.37
N THR A 99 -15.18 -5.52 8.23
CA THR A 99 -16.05 -5.22 9.38
C THR A 99 -15.43 -4.18 10.31
N LEU A 100 -14.14 -4.28 10.62
CA LEU A 100 -13.44 -3.27 11.42
C LEU A 100 -13.53 -1.88 10.78
N PHE A 101 -13.31 -1.77 9.47
CA PHE A 101 -13.31 -0.47 8.79
C PHE A 101 -14.71 0.12 8.54
N THR A 102 -15.75 -0.71 8.47
CA THR A 102 -17.14 -0.25 8.30
C THR A 102 -17.83 0.03 9.63
N THR A 103 -17.52 -0.74 10.69
CA THR A 103 -18.24 -0.68 11.98
C THR A 103 -17.38 -0.15 13.13
N GLY A 104 -16.06 -0.05 12.96
CA GLY A 104 -15.13 0.28 14.03
C GLY A 104 -15.02 -0.77 15.13
N VAL A 105 -15.55 -1.98 14.93
CA VAL A 105 -15.55 -3.07 15.92
C VAL A 105 -14.54 -4.13 15.50
N LYS A 106 -13.68 -4.55 16.42
CA LYS A 106 -12.74 -5.66 16.20
C LYS A 106 -13.44 -7.01 16.20
N PRO A 107 -12.81 -8.10 15.71
CA PRO A 107 -13.41 -9.43 15.70
C PRO A 107 -13.79 -9.97 17.08
N ASP A 108 -13.10 -9.51 18.13
CA ASP A 108 -13.38 -9.85 19.52
C ASP A 108 -14.53 -9.03 20.14
N GLY A 109 -15.20 -8.17 19.35
CA GLY A 109 -16.30 -7.31 19.78
C GLY A 109 -15.86 -6.02 20.48
N SER A 110 -14.57 -5.84 20.77
CA SER A 110 -14.07 -4.61 21.40
C SER A 110 -13.69 -3.54 20.38
N MET A 111 -13.56 -2.30 20.84
CA MET A 111 -13.18 -1.17 20.00
C MET A 111 -11.65 -1.04 19.88
N PRO A 112 -11.13 -0.42 18.81
CA PRO A 112 -9.74 0.05 18.76
C PRO A 112 -9.41 0.92 19.97
N ARG A 113 -8.21 0.73 20.51
CA ARG A 113 -7.70 1.55 21.61
C ARG A 113 -7.35 2.95 21.10
N PRO A 114 -7.59 4.01 21.89
CA PRO A 114 -7.18 5.36 21.50
C PRO A 114 -5.65 5.42 21.27
N PRO A 115 -5.15 6.24 20.33
CA PRO A 115 -5.90 7.23 19.54
C PRO A 115 -6.49 6.68 18.24
N MET A 116 -6.44 5.37 17.97
CA MET A 116 -6.95 4.83 16.72
C MET A 116 -8.45 5.17 16.57
N PRO A 117 -8.86 5.82 15.47
CA PRO A 117 -10.25 6.21 15.27
C PRO A 117 -11.13 4.98 14.98
N GLN A 118 -12.41 5.12 15.28
CA GLN A 118 -13.41 4.16 14.83
C GLN A 118 -13.89 4.56 13.43
N PHE A 119 -13.58 3.73 12.44
CA PHE A 119 -13.96 4.01 11.06
C PHE A 119 -15.43 3.66 10.78
N ARG A 120 -16.01 4.36 9.80
CA ARG A 120 -17.36 4.15 9.27
C ARG A 120 -17.35 4.26 7.76
N LEU A 121 -16.39 3.58 7.13
CA LEU A 121 -16.29 3.55 5.67
C LEU A 121 -17.52 2.85 5.08
N ASN A 122 -17.88 3.22 3.85
CA ASN A 122 -18.74 2.35 3.06
C ASN A 122 -17.97 1.05 2.72
N GLU A 123 -18.70 0.01 2.32
CA GLU A 123 -18.11 -1.32 2.11
C GLU A 123 -17.08 -1.34 0.96
N GLU A 124 -17.31 -0.57 -0.10
CA GLU A 124 -16.38 -0.47 -1.24
C GLU A 124 -15.02 0.09 -0.79
N ASP A 125 -15.03 1.18 -0.03
CA ASP A 125 -13.82 1.82 0.51
C ASP A 125 -13.11 0.92 1.52
N ALA A 126 -13.85 0.23 2.38
CA ALA A 126 -13.28 -0.74 3.30
C ALA A 126 -12.57 -1.88 2.56
N ARG A 127 -13.19 -2.42 1.49
CA ARG A 127 -12.57 -3.45 0.64
C ARG A 127 -11.35 -2.92 -0.10
N ALA A 128 -11.38 -1.69 -0.58
CA ALA A 128 -10.24 -1.06 -1.24
C ALA A 128 -9.05 -0.91 -0.29
N VAL A 129 -9.28 -0.42 0.94
CA VAL A 129 -8.27 -0.32 2.00
C VAL A 129 -7.67 -1.69 2.30
N VAL A 130 -8.50 -2.73 2.47
CA VAL A 130 -8.04 -4.10 2.70
C VAL A 130 -7.17 -4.59 1.53
N ALA A 131 -7.63 -4.41 0.30
CA ALA A 131 -6.90 -4.83 -0.89
C ALA A 131 -5.51 -4.17 -0.98
N TYR A 132 -5.41 -2.88 -0.65
CA TYR A 132 -4.11 -2.19 -0.63
C TYR A 132 -3.20 -2.72 0.48
N LEU A 133 -3.69 -2.82 1.71
CA LEU A 133 -2.88 -3.31 2.83
C LEU A 133 -2.38 -4.75 2.62
N ARG A 134 -3.17 -5.59 1.93
CA ARG A 134 -2.76 -6.95 1.49
C ARG A 134 -1.73 -6.97 0.38
N ALA A 135 -1.75 -5.97 -0.52
CA ALA A 135 -0.78 -5.89 -1.61
C ALA A 135 0.63 -5.50 -1.12
N LEU A 136 0.72 -4.87 0.05
CA LEU A 136 1.99 -4.54 0.69
C LEU A 136 2.68 -5.80 1.22
N LYS A 137 4.01 -5.84 1.09
CA LYS A 137 4.85 -6.92 1.61
C LYS A 137 5.79 -6.38 2.68
N LYS A 138 6.08 -7.22 3.67
CA LYS A 138 7.09 -6.96 4.70
C LYS A 138 8.50 -7.17 4.17
#